data_AF-A0A950E4K9-F1
#
_entry.id   AF-A0A950E4K9-F1
#
_cell.length_a   1.000
_cell.length_b   1.000
_cell.length_c   1.000
_cell.angle_alpha   90.00
_cell.angle_beta   90.00
_cell.angle_gamma   90.00
#
_symmetry.space_group_name_H-M   'P 1'
#
loop_
_entity.id
_entity.type
_entity.pdbx_description
1 polymer ?
#
loop_
_entity_poly.entity_id
_entity_poly.type
_entity_poly.pdbx_seq_one_letter_code
_entity_poly.pdbx_strand_id
1 'polypeptide(L)'
;MQLRLLIMLVFAGLCLPAPAALADGAPIMPLSQVQPGMQCTGETVVQGTTISSFGVQVIDVVSQPGEGARILVQVSGPAVASTGVAEGFSGSPVFCPDSLGTMENAGAISEGIGQYGNNVALVTPIEQMLGEPVQPPADAPRLAVRPRPLLGPLTVGGLSPAVFGVLQRAGERAGRLILASPTGGQVTNFPVQPLIPGASVAAGYSSGDVPMGAVGTVTYVDGSTVYAFGHELDGAGRRSLLLQDAYVDYVVNNPDPTTAPSYKLASPGHTEGLLSSDTPNAVIGQVGTPPPTVPVDVTAHDLDTGQSLSLDTQVADETDIGLPLGISLVDTIAPLEVAQAATQIYDGPPAAESGQMCLQIYVRESRSPFAFCNRYLGTGTAGDEGESPPELASAASGDATTAFGYFERVNFAALHVTHVVAEIWARRGLAMASIVGAHAPSRVKAGRAIKVRLVLRLYRGARRTVSFRLRIPAWASGPLAVTIHGPAAPPPASTNNLSSSITVSLSGGSAPMGSGSGPPAISSLPELRAAIASIATYDGLYANVPGTGNRPVLRDPSLLITGRTTLPLFVEKP
;
A
#
# COMPACT_ATOMS: atom_id res chain seq x y z
N MET A 1 -19.34 -38.12 -66.93
CA MET A 1 -20.27 -37.12 -66.36
C MET A 1 -19.83 -36.87 -64.93
N GLN A 2 -18.96 -35.87 -64.77
CA GLN A 2 -19.26 -34.56 -64.14
C GLN A 2 -19.24 -34.66 -62.61
N LEU A 3 -18.14 -34.31 -61.93
CA LEU A 3 -17.57 -32.97 -61.67
C LEU A 3 -18.20 -32.31 -60.43
N ARG A 4 -17.31 -31.90 -59.49
CA ARG A 4 -17.44 -30.92 -58.39
C ARG A 4 -17.88 -31.43 -57.00
N LEU A 5 -16.91 -31.61 -56.11
CA LEU A 5 -16.89 -30.99 -54.77
C LEU A 5 -15.44 -31.08 -54.22
N LEU A 6 -14.64 -30.07 -54.49
CA LEU A 6 -14.28 -28.97 -53.58
C LEU A 6 -13.33 -29.41 -52.45
N ILE A 7 -12.10 -28.95 -52.63
CA ILE A 7 -10.93 -29.02 -51.76
C ILE A 7 -11.23 -28.42 -50.38
N MET A 8 -11.06 -29.21 -49.32
CA MET A 8 -10.67 -28.71 -47.99
C MET A 8 -9.43 -29.48 -47.55
N LEU A 9 -8.27 -28.94 -47.92
CA LEU A 9 -6.98 -29.37 -47.40
C LEU A 9 -6.84 -28.82 -45.98
N VAL A 10 -6.83 -29.74 -45.03
CA VAL A 10 -6.56 -29.52 -43.61
C VAL A 10 -5.12 -29.01 -43.47
N PHE A 11 -4.95 -27.70 -43.28
CA PHE A 11 -3.72 -27.12 -42.75
C PHE A 11 -3.75 -27.26 -41.22
N ALA A 12 -3.45 -28.46 -40.73
CA ALA A 12 -3.09 -28.67 -39.33
C ALA A 12 -1.62 -28.25 -39.17
N GLY A 13 -1.39 -26.95 -39.05
CA GLY A 13 -0.10 -26.42 -38.61
C GLY A 13 0.07 -26.74 -37.13
N LEU A 14 1.06 -27.58 -36.81
CA LEU A 14 1.56 -27.76 -35.45
C LEU A 14 2.08 -26.40 -34.93
N CYS A 15 1.28 -25.70 -34.13
CA CYS A 15 1.80 -24.71 -33.18
C CYS A 15 2.41 -25.48 -32.00
N LEU A 16 3.68 -25.83 -32.12
CA LEU A 16 4.50 -26.13 -30.94
C LEU A 16 4.80 -24.78 -30.27
N PRO A 17 4.50 -24.60 -28.96
CA PRO A 17 5.01 -23.43 -28.25
C PRO A 17 6.54 -23.53 -28.25
N ALA A 18 7.21 -22.50 -28.77
CA ALA A 18 8.65 -22.38 -28.61
C ALA A 18 8.94 -22.28 -27.10
N PRO A 19 9.84 -23.09 -26.54
CA PRO A 19 10.32 -22.84 -25.19
C PRO A 19 10.94 -21.45 -25.19
N ALA A 20 10.53 -20.59 -24.25
CA ALA A 20 11.26 -19.37 -23.95
C ALA A 20 12.68 -19.80 -23.56
N ALA A 21 13.62 -19.68 -24.49
CA ALA A 21 15.02 -19.82 -24.16
C ALA A 21 15.33 -18.70 -23.18
N LEU A 22 15.62 -19.06 -21.92
CA LEU A 22 16.29 -18.14 -21.00
C LEU A 22 17.53 -17.66 -21.74
N ALA A 23 17.61 -16.36 -21.99
CA ALA A 23 18.78 -15.79 -22.64
C ALA A 23 20.00 -16.09 -21.76
N ASP A 24 20.96 -16.83 -22.30
CA ASP A 24 22.29 -16.96 -21.69
C ASP A 24 22.89 -15.55 -21.58
N GLY A 25 23.59 -15.30 -20.48
CA GLY A 25 24.18 -14.01 -20.15
C GLY A 25 24.82 -13.31 -21.33
N ALA A 26 24.32 -12.12 -21.68
CA ALA A 26 24.93 -11.30 -22.70
C ALA A 26 26.43 -11.08 -22.38
N PRO A 27 27.33 -11.05 -23.38
CA PRO A 27 28.73 -10.74 -23.15
C PRO A 27 28.88 -9.48 -22.29
N ILE A 28 29.74 -9.54 -21.26
CA ILE A 28 30.00 -8.40 -20.37
C ILE A 28 31.28 -7.68 -20.78
N MET A 29 31.28 -6.35 -20.72
CA MET A 29 32.45 -5.52 -20.93
C MET A 29 33.06 -5.15 -19.56
N PRO A 30 34.27 -5.63 -19.24
CA PRO A 30 34.98 -5.20 -18.04
C PRO A 30 35.23 -3.69 -18.05
N LEU A 31 35.18 -3.03 -16.89
CA LEU A 31 35.39 -1.59 -16.80
C LEU A 31 36.75 -1.17 -17.39
N SER A 32 37.77 -2.03 -17.25
CA SER A 32 39.11 -1.79 -17.82
C SER A 32 39.13 -1.64 -19.34
N GLN A 33 38.10 -2.10 -20.05
CA GLN A 33 37.97 -1.96 -21.50
C GLN A 33 37.19 -0.70 -21.90
N VAL A 34 36.46 -0.08 -20.97
CA VAL A 34 35.67 1.13 -21.24
C VAL A 34 36.59 2.33 -21.43
N GLN A 35 36.44 3.04 -22.56
CA GLN A 35 37.28 4.17 -22.92
C GLN A 35 36.46 5.42 -23.27
N PRO A 36 36.95 6.63 -22.95
CA PRO A 36 36.38 7.88 -23.44
C PRO A 36 36.18 7.88 -24.96
N GLY A 37 35.03 8.36 -25.41
CA GLY A 37 34.67 8.48 -26.82
C GLY A 37 34.03 7.23 -27.43
N MET A 38 33.93 6.11 -26.70
CA MET A 38 33.20 4.93 -27.16
C MET A 38 31.75 5.27 -27.49
N GLN A 39 31.27 4.73 -28.62
CA GLN A 39 29.89 4.85 -29.07
C GLN A 39 29.16 3.55 -28.74
N CYS A 40 28.19 3.64 -27.86
CA CYS A 40 27.46 2.55 -27.24
C CYS A 40 25.96 2.72 -27.52
N THR A 41 25.19 1.68 -27.24
CA THR A 41 23.73 1.65 -27.38
C THR A 41 23.09 1.38 -26.04
N GLY A 42 22.14 2.22 -25.63
CA GLY A 42 21.29 1.99 -24.46
C GLY A 42 19.93 1.44 -24.86
N GLU A 43 19.30 0.64 -24.00
CA GLU A 43 17.96 0.08 -24.27
C GLU A 43 17.00 0.29 -23.10
N THR A 44 15.74 0.62 -23.41
CA THR A 44 14.70 0.83 -22.39
C THR A 44 13.30 0.84 -23.01
N VAL A 45 12.25 0.72 -22.21
CA VAL A 45 10.87 0.93 -22.66
C VAL A 45 10.42 2.37 -22.36
N VAL A 46 9.92 3.07 -23.37
CA VAL A 46 9.36 4.44 -23.24
C VAL A 46 7.84 4.50 -23.41
N GLN A 47 7.25 3.46 -24.01
CA GLN A 47 5.80 3.33 -24.18
C GLN A 47 5.42 1.87 -24.43
N GLY A 48 4.31 1.44 -23.82
CA GLY A 48 3.84 0.07 -23.84
C GLY A 48 4.82 -0.88 -23.18
N THR A 49 5.21 -1.91 -23.93
CA THR A 49 6.20 -2.92 -23.53
C THR A 49 7.35 -3.03 -24.54
N THR A 50 7.39 -2.18 -25.56
CA THR A 50 8.36 -2.27 -26.65
C THR A 50 9.69 -1.65 -26.26
N ILE A 51 10.75 -2.47 -26.27
CA ILE A 51 12.12 -2.03 -26.04
C ILE A 51 12.54 -1.09 -27.17
N SER A 52 13.07 0.06 -26.78
CA SER A 52 13.55 1.13 -27.66
C SER A 52 15.01 1.41 -27.36
N SER A 53 15.82 1.57 -28.40
CA SER A 53 17.25 1.88 -28.26
C SER A 53 17.51 3.39 -28.33
N PHE A 54 18.59 3.82 -27.68
CA PHE A 54 19.12 5.19 -27.73
C PHE A 54 20.65 5.18 -27.82
N GLY A 55 21.23 6.24 -28.37
CA GLY A 55 22.68 6.39 -28.48
C GLY A 55 23.30 6.79 -27.15
N VAL A 56 24.45 6.19 -26.82
CA VAL A 56 25.21 6.47 -25.62
C VAL A 56 26.66 6.75 -26.00
N GLN A 57 27.22 7.89 -25.61
CA GLN A 57 28.64 8.20 -25.77
C GLN A 57 29.33 8.21 -24.41
N VAL A 58 30.40 7.42 -24.27
CA VAL A 58 31.23 7.47 -23.05
C VAL A 58 31.99 8.78 -23.02
N ILE A 59 31.78 9.57 -21.97
CA ILE A 59 32.56 10.79 -21.71
C ILE A 59 33.85 10.41 -20.99
N ASP A 60 33.73 9.70 -19.86
CA ASP A 60 34.89 9.30 -19.03
C ASP A 60 34.50 8.19 -18.03
N VAL A 61 35.50 7.61 -17.37
CA VAL A 61 35.31 6.79 -16.15
C VAL A 61 35.65 7.64 -14.94
N VAL A 62 34.69 7.83 -14.05
CA VAL A 62 34.81 8.70 -12.87
C VAL A 62 34.86 7.90 -11.58
N SER A 63 35.46 8.48 -10.55
CA SER A 63 35.44 7.93 -9.19
C SER A 63 34.47 8.69 -8.30
N GLN A 64 33.62 7.94 -7.61
CA GLN A 64 32.73 8.41 -6.55
C GLN A 64 33.24 7.96 -5.17
N PRO A 65 33.47 8.90 -4.23
CA PRO A 65 33.87 8.56 -2.88
C PRO A 65 32.83 7.66 -2.18
N GLY A 66 33.24 6.46 -1.77
CA GLY A 66 32.39 5.51 -1.04
C GLY A 66 31.54 4.58 -1.93
N GLU A 67 31.33 4.92 -3.21
CA GLU A 67 30.49 4.16 -4.15
C GLU A 67 31.28 3.49 -5.29
N GLY A 68 32.55 3.90 -5.49
CA GLY A 68 33.47 3.25 -6.43
C GLY A 68 33.50 3.91 -7.80
N ALA A 69 33.69 3.11 -8.85
CA ALA A 69 33.76 3.60 -10.23
C ALA A 69 32.36 3.80 -10.83
N ARG A 70 32.20 4.81 -11.69
CA ARG A 70 31.04 4.98 -12.59
C ARG A 70 31.51 5.36 -13.99
N ILE A 71 30.71 5.03 -14.99
CA ILE A 71 30.95 5.46 -16.36
C ILE A 71 30.06 6.68 -16.62
N LEU A 72 30.67 7.83 -16.90
CA LEU A 72 29.97 9.06 -17.24
C LEU A 72 29.63 9.03 -18.73
N VAL A 73 28.34 9.18 -19.06
CA VAL A 73 27.87 9.04 -20.45
C VAL A 73 26.98 10.21 -20.86
N GLN A 74 26.99 10.53 -22.16
CA GLN A 74 26.02 11.38 -22.80
C GLN A 74 25.02 10.53 -23.60
N VAL A 75 23.71 10.78 -23.44
CA VAL A 75 22.66 10.07 -24.15
C VAL A 75 22.04 10.90 -25.27
N SER A 76 21.57 10.24 -26.32
CA SER A 76 20.92 10.88 -27.47
C SER A 76 19.97 9.94 -28.20
N GLY A 77 19.08 10.49 -29.04
CA GLY A 77 18.17 9.72 -29.87
C GLY A 77 16.70 9.78 -29.42
N PRO A 78 15.77 9.19 -30.18
CA PRO A 78 14.34 9.43 -30.02
C PRO A 78 13.78 9.10 -28.63
N ALA A 79 14.25 8.01 -28.01
CA ALA A 79 13.76 7.57 -26.70
C ALA A 79 14.13 8.52 -25.54
N VAL A 80 15.12 9.40 -25.71
CA VAL A 80 15.57 10.37 -24.68
C VAL A 80 15.48 11.83 -25.16
N ALA A 81 15.01 12.07 -26.39
CA ALA A 81 15.11 13.38 -27.03
C ALA A 81 14.38 14.51 -26.28
N SER A 82 13.24 14.20 -25.67
CA SER A 82 12.41 15.19 -24.96
C SER A 82 12.77 15.35 -23.49
N THR A 83 13.25 14.30 -22.83
CA THR A 83 13.32 14.19 -21.36
C THR A 83 14.73 14.02 -20.83
N GLY A 84 15.68 13.64 -21.69
CA GLY A 84 16.89 12.96 -21.26
C GLY A 84 16.59 11.64 -20.56
N VAL A 85 17.49 11.23 -19.67
CA VAL A 85 17.25 10.11 -18.75
C VAL A 85 16.27 10.55 -17.66
N ALA A 86 15.11 9.91 -17.63
CA ALA A 86 14.05 10.15 -16.64
C ALA A 86 14.08 9.11 -15.52
N GLU A 87 13.43 9.39 -14.40
CA GLU A 87 13.17 8.39 -13.37
C GLU A 87 12.45 7.16 -13.97
N GLY A 88 12.87 5.96 -13.60
CA GLY A 88 12.40 4.70 -14.20
C GLY A 88 13.18 4.25 -15.45
N PHE A 89 14.16 5.03 -15.92
CA PHE A 89 15.20 4.55 -16.84
C PHE A 89 16.32 3.81 -16.11
N SER A 90 16.32 3.83 -14.77
CA SER A 90 17.23 3.06 -13.94
C SER A 90 17.27 1.60 -14.39
N GLY A 91 18.47 1.07 -14.56
CA GLY A 91 18.70 -0.28 -15.05
C GLY A 91 18.79 -0.41 -16.58
N SER A 92 18.62 0.67 -17.35
CA SER A 92 18.73 0.58 -18.82
C SER A 92 20.14 0.12 -19.20
N PRO A 93 20.30 -1.05 -19.84
CA PRO A 93 21.62 -1.59 -20.16
C PRO A 93 22.31 -0.72 -21.20
N VAL A 94 23.63 -0.57 -21.06
CA VAL A 94 24.49 0.11 -22.00
C VAL A 94 25.43 -0.90 -22.62
N PHE A 95 25.25 -1.15 -23.91
CA PHE A 95 26.10 -2.05 -24.69
C PHE A 95 27.15 -1.26 -25.46
N CYS A 96 28.41 -1.61 -25.31
CA CYS A 96 29.54 -0.99 -26.01
C CYS A 96 30.25 -2.02 -26.92
N PRO A 97 30.78 -1.61 -28.07
CA PRO A 97 31.50 -2.52 -28.95
C PRO A 97 32.89 -2.86 -28.38
N ASP A 98 33.24 -4.14 -28.34
CA ASP A 98 34.60 -4.59 -28.09
C ASP A 98 35.53 -4.29 -29.28
N SER A 99 36.78 -4.72 -29.20
CA SER A 99 37.77 -4.55 -30.28
C SER A 99 37.39 -5.24 -31.61
N LEU A 100 36.46 -6.19 -31.58
CA LEU A 100 35.94 -6.94 -32.73
C LEU A 100 34.57 -6.42 -33.20
N GLY A 101 34.00 -5.43 -32.52
CA GLY A 101 32.68 -4.87 -32.81
C GLY A 101 31.50 -5.65 -32.20
N THR A 102 31.77 -6.62 -31.33
CA THR A 102 30.74 -7.34 -30.55
C THR A 102 30.19 -6.41 -29.49
N MET A 103 28.86 -6.27 -29.42
CA MET A 103 28.21 -5.45 -28.41
C MET A 103 28.20 -6.20 -27.07
N GLU A 104 28.91 -5.66 -26.09
CA GLU A 104 29.03 -6.21 -24.74
C GLU A 104 28.42 -5.24 -23.72
N ASN A 105 27.75 -5.76 -22.69
CA ASN A 105 27.12 -4.95 -21.65
C ASN A 105 28.18 -4.31 -20.76
N ALA A 106 28.30 -2.98 -20.77
CA ALA A 106 29.22 -2.22 -19.94
C ALA A 106 28.61 -1.81 -18.59
N GLY A 107 27.29 -1.91 -18.41
CA GLY A 107 26.60 -1.56 -17.19
C GLY A 107 25.18 -1.04 -17.39
N ALA A 108 24.62 -0.43 -16.36
CA ALA A 108 23.29 0.17 -16.38
C ALA A 108 23.28 1.66 -16.05
N ILE A 109 22.44 2.42 -16.74
CA ILE A 109 22.08 3.78 -16.32
C ILE A 109 21.50 3.73 -14.89
N SER A 110 22.07 4.50 -13.96
CA SER A 110 21.72 4.43 -12.54
C SER A 110 21.45 5.78 -11.89
N GLU A 111 22.18 6.84 -12.30
CA GLU A 111 22.11 8.14 -11.63
C GLU A 111 22.07 9.29 -12.63
N GLY A 112 21.37 10.36 -12.26
CA GLY A 112 21.45 11.66 -12.93
C GLY A 112 22.45 12.58 -12.25
N ILE A 113 23.13 13.45 -13.02
CA ILE A 113 24.05 14.47 -12.48
C ILE A 113 23.37 15.85 -12.30
N GLY A 114 22.06 15.95 -12.50
CA GLY A 114 21.29 17.18 -12.30
C GLY A 114 21.56 18.30 -13.31
N GLN A 115 22.10 17.98 -14.50
CA GLN A 115 22.25 18.96 -15.57
C GLN A 115 20.90 19.28 -16.23
N TYR A 116 20.78 20.45 -16.84
CA TYR A 116 19.61 20.78 -17.65
C TYR A 116 19.42 19.78 -18.79
N GLY A 117 18.20 19.26 -18.93
CA GLY A 117 17.81 18.31 -19.98
C GLY A 117 18.20 16.85 -19.74
N ASN A 118 18.85 16.51 -18.61
CA ASN A 118 19.16 15.11 -18.21
C ASN A 118 19.84 14.23 -19.26
N ASN A 119 20.55 14.82 -20.22
CA ASN A 119 21.25 14.09 -21.28
C ASN A 119 22.63 13.54 -20.87
N VAL A 120 23.04 13.74 -19.62
CA VAL A 120 24.27 13.16 -19.06
C VAL A 120 23.87 12.41 -17.80
N ALA A 121 24.33 11.16 -17.73
CA ALA A 121 24.00 10.21 -16.68
C ALA A 121 25.25 9.43 -16.28
N LEU A 122 25.13 8.73 -15.16
CA LEU A 122 26.14 7.77 -14.73
C LEU A 122 25.61 6.37 -14.93
N VAL A 123 26.54 5.50 -15.30
CA VAL A 123 26.33 4.08 -15.50
C VAL A 123 27.10 3.34 -14.42
N THR A 124 26.40 2.47 -13.69
CA THR A 124 27.01 1.51 -12.78
C THR A 124 27.61 0.38 -13.62
N PRO A 125 28.93 0.12 -13.54
CA PRO A 125 29.58 -0.93 -14.31
C PRO A 125 28.94 -2.30 -14.08
N ILE A 126 28.83 -3.12 -15.14
CA ILE A 126 28.18 -4.43 -15.06
C ILE A 126 28.82 -5.33 -14.00
N GLU A 127 30.16 -5.30 -13.89
CA GLU A 127 30.92 -6.04 -12.88
C GLU A 127 30.46 -5.69 -11.46
N GLN A 128 30.23 -4.40 -11.16
CA GLN A 128 29.73 -3.97 -9.85
C GLN A 128 28.31 -4.47 -9.57
N MET A 129 27.45 -4.50 -10.61
CA MET A 129 26.08 -5.03 -10.48
C MET A 129 26.07 -6.54 -10.21
N LEU A 130 27.06 -7.27 -10.76
CA LEU A 130 27.26 -8.70 -10.54
C LEU A 130 27.97 -9.03 -9.22
N GLY A 131 28.31 -8.00 -8.43
CA GLY A 131 28.97 -8.14 -7.12
C GLY A 131 30.50 -8.22 -7.19
N GLU A 132 31.09 -8.01 -8.36
CA GLU A 132 32.54 -7.99 -8.53
C GLU A 132 33.12 -6.63 -8.07
N PRO A 133 34.22 -6.62 -7.31
CA PRO A 133 34.85 -5.39 -6.87
C PRO A 133 35.56 -4.69 -8.04
N VAL A 134 35.09 -3.50 -8.38
CA VAL A 134 35.68 -2.69 -9.45
C VAL A 134 36.44 -1.50 -8.89
N GLN A 135 37.72 -1.39 -9.24
CA GLN A 135 38.53 -0.22 -8.91
C GLN A 135 38.49 0.79 -10.06
N PRO A 136 38.23 2.08 -9.79
CA PRO A 136 38.38 3.11 -10.82
C PRO A 136 39.85 3.20 -11.26
N PRO A 137 40.12 3.62 -12.50
CA PRO A 137 41.48 3.99 -12.94
C PRO A 137 42.15 4.94 -11.94
N ALA A 138 43.47 4.80 -11.75
CA ALA A 138 44.21 5.55 -10.72
C ALA A 138 44.15 7.08 -10.92
N ASP A 139 43.99 7.51 -12.16
CA ASP A 139 43.85 8.89 -12.63
C ASP A 139 42.40 9.31 -12.89
N ALA A 140 41.42 8.46 -12.55
CA ALA A 140 40.01 8.76 -12.76
C ALA A 140 39.62 10.07 -12.04
N PRO A 141 39.01 11.02 -12.77
CA PRO A 141 38.57 12.27 -12.15
C PRO A 141 37.51 12.00 -11.09
N ARG A 142 37.57 12.78 -10.01
CA ARG A 142 36.51 12.79 -9.00
C ARG A 142 35.37 13.65 -9.50
N LEU A 143 34.16 13.12 -9.42
CA LEU A 143 32.99 13.89 -9.78
C LEU A 143 32.77 15.02 -8.75
N ALA A 144 32.73 16.27 -9.22
CA ALA A 144 32.58 17.45 -8.37
C ALA A 144 31.10 17.74 -7.99
N VAL A 145 30.16 17.04 -8.64
CA VAL A 145 28.72 17.12 -8.39
C VAL A 145 28.30 15.88 -7.60
N ARG A 146 27.30 16.01 -6.72
CA ARG A 146 26.67 14.87 -6.05
C ARG A 146 25.60 14.27 -6.98
N PRO A 147 25.78 13.04 -7.48
CA PRO A 147 24.76 12.37 -8.26
C PRO A 147 23.52 12.09 -7.43
N ARG A 148 22.41 11.88 -8.13
CA ARG A 148 21.17 11.44 -7.53
C ARG A 148 20.79 10.11 -8.17
N PRO A 149 20.65 9.03 -7.39
CA PRO A 149 20.11 7.79 -7.90
C PRO A 149 18.73 8.03 -8.51
N LEU A 150 18.45 7.36 -9.62
CA LEU A 150 17.16 7.38 -10.29
C LEU A 150 16.19 6.43 -9.58
N LEU A 151 15.93 6.74 -8.30
CA LEU A 151 15.20 5.89 -7.35
C LEU A 151 13.85 5.40 -7.84
N GLY A 152 13.28 6.00 -8.89
CA GLY A 152 12.01 5.62 -9.46
C GLY A 152 10.86 6.01 -8.52
N PRO A 153 9.87 6.79 -8.98
CA PRO A 153 8.67 7.00 -8.19
C PRO A 153 8.01 5.68 -7.79
N LEU A 154 7.44 5.62 -6.59
CA LEU A 154 6.52 4.54 -6.25
C LEU A 154 5.21 4.77 -7.00
N THR A 155 4.79 3.77 -7.77
CA THR A 155 3.57 3.82 -8.56
C THR A 155 2.49 3.02 -7.83
N VAL A 156 1.28 3.58 -7.72
CA VAL A 156 0.14 2.93 -7.05
C VAL A 156 -1.09 2.99 -7.93
N GLY A 157 -1.72 1.83 -8.16
CA GLY A 157 -2.97 1.70 -8.91
C GLY A 157 -4.20 1.50 -8.02
N GLY A 158 -5.37 1.57 -8.63
CA GLY A 158 -6.65 1.15 -8.03
C GLY A 158 -7.25 2.06 -6.96
N LEU A 159 -6.52 3.11 -6.55
CA LEU A 159 -7.02 4.10 -5.61
C LEU A 159 -7.86 5.18 -6.31
N SER A 160 -8.96 5.55 -5.67
CA SER A 160 -9.74 6.73 -6.03
C SER A 160 -8.92 8.00 -5.79
N PRO A 161 -9.20 9.11 -6.51
CA PRO A 161 -8.47 10.37 -6.34
C PRO A 161 -8.41 10.86 -4.88
N ALA A 162 -9.51 10.65 -4.14
CA ALA A 162 -9.62 10.99 -2.73
C ALA A 162 -8.61 10.23 -1.85
N VAL A 163 -8.53 8.91 -2.02
CA VAL A 163 -7.62 8.04 -1.25
C VAL A 163 -6.17 8.24 -1.71
N PHE A 164 -5.94 8.33 -3.02
CA PHE A 164 -4.63 8.64 -3.58
C PHE A 164 -4.08 9.98 -3.06
N GLY A 165 -4.93 11.02 -2.96
CA GLY A 165 -4.50 12.31 -2.42
C GLY A 165 -4.01 12.24 -0.96
N VAL A 166 -4.54 11.31 -0.16
CA VAL A 166 -4.02 11.06 1.21
C VAL A 166 -2.62 10.44 1.14
N LEU A 167 -2.45 9.42 0.30
CA LEU A 167 -1.17 8.73 0.10
C LEU A 167 -0.09 9.68 -0.46
N GLN A 168 -0.44 10.49 -1.47
CA GLN A 168 0.46 11.45 -2.08
C GLN A 168 1.00 12.45 -1.05
N ARG A 169 0.13 13.04 -0.22
CA ARG A 169 0.55 13.94 0.87
C ARG A 169 1.43 13.25 1.90
N ALA A 170 1.22 11.97 2.15
CA ALA A 170 2.09 11.18 3.04
C ALA A 170 3.47 10.95 2.41
N GLY A 171 3.52 10.62 1.13
CA GLY A 171 4.75 10.50 0.35
C GLY A 171 5.56 11.79 0.32
N GLU A 172 4.92 12.93 0.05
CA GLU A 172 5.57 14.25 0.07
C GLU A 172 6.22 14.55 1.42
N ARG A 173 5.54 14.23 2.54
CA ARG A 173 6.12 14.40 3.88
C ARG A 173 7.24 13.41 4.18
N ALA A 174 7.19 12.22 3.61
CA ALA A 174 8.25 11.22 3.70
C ALA A 174 9.43 11.50 2.75
N GLY A 175 9.33 12.49 1.87
CA GLY A 175 10.33 12.75 0.83
C GLY A 175 10.34 11.70 -0.29
N ARG A 176 9.24 10.97 -0.47
CA ARG A 176 9.09 9.91 -1.48
C ARG A 176 8.07 10.33 -2.53
N LEU A 177 8.47 10.35 -3.80
CA LEU A 177 7.58 10.63 -4.91
C LEU A 177 6.65 9.43 -5.14
N ILE A 178 5.33 9.68 -5.08
CA ILE A 178 4.29 8.69 -5.36
C ILE A 178 3.47 9.15 -6.55
N LEU A 179 3.26 8.26 -7.50
CA LEU A 179 2.48 8.51 -8.71
C LEU A 179 1.27 7.58 -8.78
N ALA A 180 0.16 8.11 -9.27
CA ALA A 180 -1.01 7.30 -9.58
C ALA A 180 -0.77 6.57 -10.90
N SER A 181 -0.99 5.26 -10.90
CA SER A 181 -1.07 4.49 -12.13
C SER A 181 -2.43 4.76 -12.81
N PRO A 182 -2.44 5.06 -14.12
CA PRO A 182 -3.68 5.37 -14.85
C PRO A 182 -4.57 4.13 -15.08
N THR A 183 -4.10 2.91 -14.80
CA THR A 183 -4.79 1.66 -15.15
C THR A 183 -5.72 1.09 -14.07
N GLY A 184 -5.97 1.81 -12.96
CA GLY A 184 -7.12 1.56 -12.07
C GLY A 184 -7.29 0.12 -11.57
N GLY A 185 -6.22 -0.52 -11.07
CA GLY A 185 -6.25 -1.88 -10.49
C GLY A 185 -6.35 -3.00 -11.54
N GLN A 186 -6.69 -2.70 -12.78
CA GLN A 186 -6.73 -3.64 -13.91
C GLN A 186 -5.38 -3.67 -14.63
N VAL A 187 -4.29 -3.88 -13.89
CA VAL A 187 -2.91 -3.68 -14.38
C VAL A 187 -2.42 -4.84 -15.28
N THR A 188 -3.30 -5.75 -15.67
CA THR A 188 -2.97 -6.94 -16.47
C THR A 188 -3.59 -6.93 -17.88
N ASN A 189 -4.03 -5.77 -18.40
CA ASN A 189 -4.58 -5.69 -19.75
C ASN A 189 -3.51 -5.72 -20.88
N PHE A 190 -2.31 -6.22 -20.59
CA PHE A 190 -1.25 -6.46 -21.56
C PHE A 190 -0.72 -7.89 -21.41
N PRO A 191 -0.15 -8.52 -22.45
CA PRO A 191 0.41 -9.87 -22.33
C PRO A 191 1.60 -9.89 -21.37
N VAL A 192 1.81 -10.99 -20.65
CA VAL A 192 3.05 -11.22 -19.87
C VAL A 192 4.28 -10.95 -20.74
N GLN A 193 5.21 -10.16 -20.23
CA GLN A 193 6.45 -9.82 -20.92
C GLN A 193 7.64 -10.58 -20.31
N PRO A 194 8.52 -11.16 -21.15
CA PRO A 194 9.74 -11.76 -20.63
C PRO A 194 10.67 -10.68 -20.09
N LEU A 195 11.25 -10.93 -18.91
CA LEU A 195 12.25 -10.06 -18.31
C LEU A 195 13.61 -10.29 -18.99
N ILE A 196 13.87 -9.51 -20.05
CA ILE A 196 15.13 -9.50 -20.82
C ILE A 196 15.79 -8.12 -20.75
N PRO A 197 17.10 -7.96 -21.01
CA PRO A 197 17.75 -6.65 -21.02
C PRO A 197 16.96 -5.61 -21.82
N GLY A 198 16.74 -4.42 -21.23
CA GLY A 198 15.95 -3.33 -21.80
C GLY A 198 14.44 -3.39 -21.51
N ALA A 199 13.90 -4.54 -21.08
CA ALA A 199 12.50 -4.68 -20.70
C ALA A 199 12.17 -3.94 -19.39
N SER A 200 10.92 -3.51 -19.25
CA SER A 200 10.43 -2.93 -17.99
C SER A 200 10.21 -3.99 -16.92
N VAL A 201 10.66 -3.69 -15.71
CA VAL A 201 10.54 -4.55 -14.53
C VAL A 201 10.08 -3.72 -13.35
N ALA A 202 9.30 -4.31 -12.45
CA ALA A 202 8.90 -3.67 -11.21
C ALA A 202 9.34 -4.48 -9.98
N ALA A 203 9.82 -3.74 -8.99
CA ALA A 203 9.93 -4.18 -7.62
C ALA A 203 8.57 -3.96 -6.94
N GLY A 204 7.75 -5.01 -6.91
CA GLY A 204 6.36 -4.95 -6.44
C GLY A 204 6.25 -5.21 -4.93
N TYR A 205 5.58 -4.27 -4.26
CA TYR A 205 5.15 -4.39 -2.87
C TYR A 205 3.80 -5.10 -2.74
N SER A 206 2.91 -4.86 -3.70
CA SER A 206 1.60 -5.50 -3.77
C SER A 206 1.10 -5.64 -5.22
N SER A 207 0.18 -6.57 -5.43
CA SER A 207 -0.51 -6.83 -6.69
C SER A 207 -2.00 -7.08 -6.45
N GLY A 208 -2.85 -6.99 -7.48
CA GLY A 208 -4.31 -7.09 -7.34
C GLY A 208 -4.98 -5.73 -7.45
N ASP A 209 -5.97 -5.47 -6.60
CA ASP A 209 -6.77 -4.24 -6.67
C ASP A 209 -6.02 -2.98 -6.19
N VAL A 210 -5.04 -3.12 -5.28
CA VAL A 210 -4.13 -2.02 -4.89
C VAL A 210 -2.68 -2.39 -5.22
N PRO A 211 -2.27 -2.39 -6.50
CA PRO A 211 -0.91 -2.70 -6.88
C PRO A 211 0.01 -1.53 -6.58
N MET A 212 1.16 -1.80 -5.99
CA MET A 212 2.14 -0.80 -5.59
C MET A 212 3.56 -1.31 -5.84
N GLY A 213 4.41 -0.49 -6.46
CA GLY A 213 5.81 -0.84 -6.69
C GLY A 213 6.61 0.24 -7.40
N ALA A 214 7.92 0.05 -7.44
CA ALA A 214 8.84 0.89 -8.21
C ALA A 214 9.12 0.24 -9.57
N VAL A 215 9.06 1.02 -10.65
CA VAL A 215 9.34 0.53 -12.02
C VAL A 215 10.71 1.00 -12.47
N GLY A 216 11.49 0.07 -13.00
CA GLY A 216 12.79 0.29 -13.62
C GLY A 216 12.94 -0.50 -14.92
N THR A 217 14.18 -0.84 -15.25
CA THR A 217 14.56 -1.57 -16.46
C THR A 217 15.46 -2.75 -16.10
N VAL A 218 15.27 -3.88 -16.77
CA VAL A 218 16.16 -5.04 -16.67
C VAL A 218 17.48 -4.70 -17.34
N THR A 219 18.58 -4.87 -16.62
CA THR A 219 19.94 -4.68 -17.15
C THR A 219 20.50 -5.95 -17.75
N TYR A 220 20.37 -7.05 -17.02
CA TYR A 220 21.09 -8.27 -17.32
C TYR A 220 20.32 -9.48 -16.81
N VAL A 221 20.47 -10.60 -17.51
CA VAL A 221 19.83 -11.87 -17.16
C VAL A 221 20.89 -12.95 -17.23
N ASP A 222 20.98 -13.77 -16.20
CA ASP A 222 21.85 -14.95 -16.14
C ASP A 222 21.02 -16.16 -15.68
N GLY A 223 20.69 -17.03 -16.63
CA GLY A 223 19.72 -18.11 -16.41
C GLY A 223 18.37 -17.56 -15.97
N SER A 224 17.94 -17.88 -14.74
CA SER A 224 16.71 -17.35 -14.14
C SER A 224 16.91 -16.06 -13.33
N THR A 225 18.15 -15.60 -13.18
CA THR A 225 18.48 -14.42 -12.35
C THR A 225 18.36 -13.15 -13.18
N VAL A 226 17.69 -12.14 -12.63
CA VAL A 226 17.45 -10.84 -13.27
C VAL A 226 18.10 -9.75 -12.42
N TYR A 227 18.90 -8.90 -13.06
CA TYR A 227 19.53 -7.72 -12.46
C TYR A 227 18.89 -6.46 -13.05
N ALA A 228 18.53 -5.50 -12.20
CA ALA A 228 17.81 -4.30 -12.59
C ALA A 228 18.24 -3.06 -11.77
N PHE A 229 17.72 -1.89 -12.15
CA PHE A 229 17.91 -0.56 -11.52
C PHE A 229 19.32 0.03 -11.60
N GLY A 230 20.39 -0.77 -11.47
CA GLY A 230 21.76 -0.25 -11.45
C GLY A 230 22.10 0.54 -10.17
N HIS A 231 21.20 0.57 -9.19
CA HIS A 231 21.34 1.17 -7.86
C HIS A 231 20.37 0.45 -6.90
N GLU A 232 20.43 0.78 -5.61
CA GLU A 232 19.49 0.27 -4.61
C GLU A 232 18.07 0.84 -4.78
N LEU A 233 17.06 0.04 -4.44
CA LEU A 233 15.68 0.49 -4.26
C LEU A 233 15.55 1.29 -2.95
N ASP A 234 15.76 0.59 -1.83
CA ASP A 234 15.69 1.12 -0.45
C ASP A 234 17.03 0.92 0.30
N GLY A 235 17.98 0.18 -0.27
CA GLY A 235 19.25 -0.17 0.37
C GLY A 235 19.12 -1.20 1.49
N ALA A 236 18.02 -1.98 1.50
CA ALA A 236 17.67 -2.85 2.62
C ALA A 236 18.37 -4.23 2.58
N GLY A 237 19.16 -4.53 1.55
CA GLY A 237 19.86 -5.82 1.45
C GLY A 237 18.89 -6.94 1.09
N ARG A 238 18.71 -7.94 1.96
CA ARG A 238 17.84 -9.09 1.64
C ARG A 238 16.38 -8.66 1.56
N ARG A 239 15.68 -9.05 0.49
CA ARG A 239 14.26 -8.77 0.23
C ARG A 239 13.46 -10.04 -0.06
N SER A 240 12.14 -9.93 -0.04
CA SER A 240 11.18 -10.95 -0.47
C SER A 240 9.98 -10.26 -1.11
N LEU A 241 10.24 -9.55 -2.22
CA LEU A 241 9.26 -8.75 -2.95
C LEU A 241 8.81 -9.45 -4.24
N LEU A 242 7.74 -8.94 -4.83
CA LEU A 242 7.24 -9.41 -6.12
C LEU A 242 8.20 -8.94 -7.23
N LEU A 243 8.78 -9.87 -7.99
CA LEU A 243 9.44 -9.54 -9.26
C LEU A 243 8.37 -9.52 -10.33
N GLN A 244 8.11 -8.36 -10.94
CA GLN A 244 7.03 -8.20 -11.89
C GLN A 244 7.50 -7.63 -13.23
N ASP A 245 6.80 -7.95 -14.31
CA ASP A 245 6.87 -7.12 -15.52
C ASP A 245 6.18 -5.77 -15.29
N ALA A 246 6.27 -4.83 -16.23
CA ALA A 246 5.61 -3.54 -16.11
C ALA A 246 5.21 -2.94 -17.46
N TYR A 247 4.17 -2.12 -17.43
CA TYR A 247 3.67 -1.38 -18.57
C TYR A 247 4.01 0.10 -18.42
N VAL A 248 4.56 0.71 -19.47
CA VAL A 248 4.88 2.14 -19.50
C VAL A 248 3.81 2.88 -20.30
N ASP A 249 3.01 3.70 -19.64
CA ASP A 249 2.00 4.51 -20.33
C ASP A 249 2.65 5.62 -21.15
N TYR A 250 3.59 6.36 -20.53
CA TYR A 250 4.27 7.49 -21.15
C TYR A 250 5.50 7.95 -20.34
N VAL A 251 6.45 8.64 -20.97
CA VAL A 251 7.53 9.36 -20.26
C VAL A 251 7.15 10.83 -20.09
N VAL A 252 6.79 11.23 -18.88
CA VAL A 252 6.39 12.59 -18.56
C VAL A 252 7.64 13.48 -18.51
N ASN A 253 7.66 14.48 -19.38
CA ASN A 253 8.72 15.49 -19.39
C ASN A 253 8.40 16.58 -18.36
N ASN A 254 9.21 16.66 -17.31
CA ASN A 254 9.19 17.81 -16.41
C ASN A 254 10.52 18.59 -16.51
N PRO A 255 10.55 19.69 -17.28
CA PRO A 255 11.77 20.47 -17.48
C PRO A 255 12.17 21.30 -16.27
N ASP A 256 11.32 21.39 -15.24
CA ASP A 256 11.62 22.10 -13.99
C ASP A 256 11.99 21.11 -12.87
N PRO A 257 13.30 20.89 -12.61
CA PRO A 257 13.76 19.96 -11.59
C PRO A 257 13.45 20.41 -10.16
N THR A 258 12.91 21.64 -9.97
CA THR A 258 12.49 22.13 -8.65
C THR A 258 11.08 21.70 -8.26
N THR A 259 10.26 21.28 -9.23
CA THR A 259 8.88 20.84 -8.98
C THR A 259 8.76 19.31 -8.95
N ALA A 260 9.31 18.62 -9.95
CA ALA A 260 9.51 17.17 -9.97
C ALA A 260 10.48 16.81 -11.10
N PRO A 261 11.24 15.71 -11.01
CA PRO A 261 12.02 15.21 -12.15
C PRO A 261 11.10 14.70 -13.27
N SER A 262 11.62 14.56 -14.50
CA SER A 262 10.97 13.74 -15.54
C SER A 262 10.90 12.28 -15.08
N TYR A 263 9.82 11.56 -15.41
CA TYR A 263 9.62 10.18 -14.96
C TYR A 263 8.86 9.33 -15.97
N LYS A 264 9.02 8.01 -15.90
CA LYS A 264 8.12 7.04 -16.54
C LYS A 264 6.83 6.96 -15.74
N LEU A 265 5.70 7.31 -16.36
CA LEU A 265 4.38 6.95 -15.87
C LEU A 265 4.16 5.49 -16.25
N ALA A 266 4.31 4.60 -15.27
CA ALA A 266 4.29 3.16 -15.48
C ALA A 266 3.55 2.46 -14.35
N SER A 267 3.22 1.19 -14.57
CA SER A 267 2.43 0.37 -13.66
C SER A 267 3.04 -1.03 -13.52
N PRO A 268 3.18 -1.59 -12.29
CA PRO A 268 3.63 -2.96 -12.09
C PRO A 268 2.59 -3.97 -12.62
N GLY A 269 3.02 -4.95 -13.40
CA GLY A 269 2.13 -5.90 -14.06
C GLY A 269 2.03 -7.26 -13.37
N HIS A 270 2.40 -8.31 -14.10
CA HIS A 270 2.31 -9.71 -13.69
C HIS A 270 3.49 -10.09 -12.81
N THR A 271 3.23 -10.91 -11.79
CA THR A 271 4.28 -11.49 -10.94
C THR A 271 4.96 -12.64 -11.66
N GLU A 272 6.22 -12.41 -12.03
CA GLU A 272 7.08 -13.35 -12.75
C GLU A 272 8.04 -14.11 -11.81
N GLY A 273 8.20 -13.67 -10.56
CA GLY A 273 9.02 -14.39 -9.58
C GLY A 273 9.29 -13.62 -8.28
N LEU A 274 10.47 -13.87 -7.70
CA LEU A 274 10.93 -13.36 -6.42
C LEU A 274 12.02 -12.30 -6.63
N LEU A 275 11.85 -11.11 -6.06
CA LEU A 275 12.92 -10.15 -5.87
C LEU A 275 13.54 -10.38 -4.49
N SER A 276 14.79 -10.86 -4.48
CA SER A 276 15.45 -11.39 -3.28
C SER A 276 16.51 -10.48 -2.67
N SER A 277 17.00 -9.50 -3.43
CA SER A 277 18.10 -8.64 -2.97
C SER A 277 17.98 -7.22 -3.52
N ASP A 278 18.33 -6.28 -2.66
CA ASP A 278 18.39 -4.85 -2.87
C ASP A 278 19.76 -4.36 -2.42
N THR A 279 20.71 -4.39 -3.35
CA THR A 279 22.12 -4.03 -3.10
C THR A 279 22.40 -2.61 -3.58
N PRO A 280 23.50 -1.96 -3.13
CA PRO A 280 23.85 -0.60 -3.55
C PRO A 280 24.00 -0.39 -5.07
N ASN A 281 24.18 -1.46 -5.86
CA ASN A 281 24.45 -1.36 -7.29
C ASN A 281 23.38 -2.07 -8.13
N ALA A 282 22.47 -2.83 -7.53
CA ALA A 282 21.47 -3.60 -8.27
C ALA A 282 20.36 -4.13 -7.36
N VAL A 283 19.17 -4.18 -7.94
CA VAL A 283 18.07 -5.02 -7.48
C VAL A 283 18.15 -6.36 -8.22
N ILE A 284 18.08 -7.46 -7.47
CA ILE A 284 18.28 -8.82 -7.98
C ILE A 284 17.05 -9.68 -7.68
N GLY A 285 16.52 -10.31 -8.73
CA GLY A 285 15.41 -11.24 -8.63
C GLY A 285 15.67 -12.56 -9.36
N GLN A 286 14.77 -13.52 -9.14
CA GLN A 286 14.73 -14.82 -9.79
C GLN A 286 13.35 -15.02 -10.40
N VAL A 287 13.32 -15.27 -11.71
CA VAL A 287 12.11 -15.68 -12.43
C VAL A 287 11.69 -17.09 -11.98
N GLY A 288 10.40 -17.29 -11.79
CA GLY A 288 9.82 -18.57 -11.41
C GLY A 288 8.92 -18.47 -10.19
N THR A 289 9.40 -18.94 -9.04
CA THR A 289 8.55 -19.02 -7.84
C THR A 289 8.39 -17.62 -7.21
N PRO A 290 7.15 -17.13 -7.02
CA PRO A 290 6.90 -15.85 -6.36
C PRO A 290 7.26 -15.88 -4.86
N PRO A 291 7.42 -14.72 -4.19
CA PRO A 291 7.56 -14.67 -2.73
C PRO A 291 6.28 -15.17 -2.05
N PRO A 292 6.34 -15.53 -0.75
CA PRO A 292 5.14 -15.59 0.08
C PRO A 292 4.40 -14.25 0.06
N THR A 293 3.06 -14.29 0.04
CA THR A 293 2.20 -13.11 0.11
C THR A 293 1.17 -13.22 1.23
N VAL A 294 0.73 -12.07 1.72
CA VAL A 294 -0.42 -11.93 2.61
C VAL A 294 -1.60 -11.43 1.77
N PRO A 295 -2.67 -12.24 1.61
CA PRO A 295 -3.91 -11.74 1.02
C PRO A 295 -4.57 -10.72 1.96
N VAL A 296 -5.05 -9.64 1.38
CA VAL A 296 -5.90 -8.62 1.98
C VAL A 296 -7.21 -8.63 1.21
N ASP A 297 -8.29 -9.03 1.88
CA ASP A 297 -9.64 -9.08 1.32
C ASP A 297 -10.51 -8.04 2.02
N VAL A 298 -10.97 -7.02 1.29
CA VAL A 298 -11.92 -6.03 1.80
C VAL A 298 -13.23 -6.08 1.03
N THR A 299 -14.31 -6.41 1.73
CA THR A 299 -15.67 -6.34 1.16
C THR A 299 -16.45 -5.19 1.78
N ALA A 300 -16.99 -4.32 0.93
CA ALA A 300 -17.88 -3.23 1.30
C ALA A 300 -19.29 -3.47 0.75
N HIS A 301 -20.29 -3.33 1.61
CA HIS A 301 -21.70 -3.50 1.31
C HIS A 301 -22.43 -2.15 1.42
N ASP A 302 -23.10 -1.74 0.36
CA ASP A 302 -24.05 -0.61 0.39
C ASP A 302 -25.41 -1.12 0.88
N LEU A 303 -25.78 -0.77 2.10
CA LEU A 303 -27.06 -1.19 2.70
C LEU A 303 -28.27 -0.47 2.09
N ASP A 304 -28.08 0.62 1.36
CA ASP A 304 -29.17 1.35 0.70
C ASP A 304 -29.56 0.68 -0.62
N THR A 305 -28.57 0.23 -1.40
CA THR A 305 -28.77 -0.34 -2.74
C THR A 305 -28.70 -1.87 -2.75
N GLY A 306 -28.11 -2.49 -1.72
CA GLY A 306 -27.83 -3.92 -1.66
C GLY A 306 -26.62 -4.35 -2.49
N GLN A 307 -25.88 -3.40 -3.08
CA GLN A 307 -24.67 -3.70 -3.83
C GLN A 307 -23.52 -4.07 -2.89
N SER A 308 -22.53 -4.79 -3.44
CA SER A 308 -21.30 -5.13 -2.74
C SER A 308 -20.11 -4.95 -3.68
N LEU A 309 -19.00 -4.50 -3.12
CA LEU A 309 -17.71 -4.35 -3.77
C LEU A 309 -16.71 -5.17 -2.95
N SER A 310 -15.96 -6.04 -3.61
CA SER A 310 -14.86 -6.78 -2.99
C SER A 310 -13.58 -6.38 -3.68
N LEU A 311 -12.55 -6.09 -2.89
CA LEU A 311 -11.18 -5.88 -3.32
C LEU A 311 -10.31 -7.02 -2.77
N ASP A 312 -9.37 -7.50 -3.59
CA ASP A 312 -8.34 -8.49 -3.25
C ASP A 312 -6.96 -7.94 -3.63
N THR A 313 -6.07 -7.85 -2.65
CA THR A 313 -4.68 -7.47 -2.85
C THR A 313 -3.74 -8.50 -2.24
N GLN A 314 -2.76 -8.94 -3.01
CA GLN A 314 -1.66 -9.79 -2.54
C GLN A 314 -0.46 -8.90 -2.18
N VAL A 315 -0.09 -8.87 -0.90
CA VAL A 315 1.02 -8.06 -0.38
C VAL A 315 2.24 -8.95 -0.15
N ALA A 316 3.43 -8.52 -0.56
CA ALA A 316 4.66 -9.25 -0.29
C ALA A 316 4.88 -9.47 1.22
N ASP A 317 5.17 -10.71 1.63
CA ASP A 317 5.47 -11.04 3.03
C ASP A 317 6.98 -11.12 3.26
N GLU A 318 7.51 -10.15 3.99
CA GLU A 318 8.91 -10.06 4.37
C GLU A 318 9.17 -10.42 5.84
N THR A 319 8.18 -10.99 6.55
CA THR A 319 8.28 -11.31 7.99
C THR A 319 9.50 -12.18 8.31
N ASP A 320 9.79 -13.18 7.47
CA ASP A 320 10.91 -14.12 7.63
C ASP A 320 12.30 -13.51 7.30
N ILE A 321 12.36 -12.28 6.79
CA ILE A 321 13.62 -11.53 6.63
C ILE A 321 14.09 -11.01 7.99
N GLY A 322 13.14 -10.67 8.87
CA GLY A 322 13.39 -10.20 10.22
C GLY A 322 13.71 -8.71 10.32
N LEU A 323 13.39 -8.11 11.48
CA LEU A 323 13.65 -6.70 11.75
C LEU A 323 15.16 -6.40 11.86
N PRO A 324 15.61 -5.20 11.44
CA PRO A 324 14.80 -4.07 10.95
C PRO A 324 14.50 -4.14 9.44
N LEU A 325 14.95 -5.16 8.72
CA LEU A 325 14.93 -5.21 7.25
C LEU A 325 13.60 -5.74 6.67
N GLY A 326 12.96 -6.68 7.36
CA GLY A 326 11.65 -7.21 7.03
C GLY A 326 10.54 -6.34 7.62
N ILE A 327 10.20 -5.25 6.94
CA ILE A 327 8.99 -4.46 7.22
C ILE A 327 7.82 -5.07 6.45
N SER A 328 6.77 -5.50 7.16
CA SER A 328 5.57 -6.03 6.50
C SER A 328 4.76 -4.86 5.92
N LEU A 329 4.68 -4.77 4.59
CA LEU A 329 3.93 -3.69 3.92
C LEU A 329 2.41 -3.85 4.04
N VAL A 330 1.94 -4.91 4.70
CA VAL A 330 0.52 -5.14 5.02
C VAL A 330 -0.03 -4.01 5.90
N ASP A 331 0.81 -3.45 6.77
CA ASP A 331 0.48 -2.31 7.64
C ASP A 331 0.11 -1.03 6.87
N THR A 332 0.55 -0.94 5.62
CA THR A 332 0.38 0.19 4.71
C THR A 332 -0.73 -0.09 3.70
N ILE A 333 -0.71 -1.28 3.08
CA ILE A 333 -1.67 -1.65 2.03
C ILE A 333 -3.06 -1.93 2.60
N ALA A 334 -3.18 -2.65 3.72
CA ALA A 334 -4.51 -3.02 4.24
C ALA A 334 -5.36 -1.80 4.66
N PRO A 335 -4.82 -0.79 5.37
CA PRO A 335 -5.58 0.43 5.63
C PRO A 335 -5.95 1.22 4.36
N LEU A 336 -5.10 1.22 3.33
CA LEU A 336 -5.40 1.87 2.04
C LEU A 336 -6.56 1.17 1.33
N GLU A 337 -6.58 -0.15 1.32
CA GLU A 337 -7.66 -0.93 0.71
C GLU A 337 -8.99 -0.76 1.45
N VAL A 338 -8.96 -0.73 2.80
CA VAL A 338 -10.13 -0.37 3.62
C VAL A 338 -10.68 1.00 3.25
N ALA A 339 -9.80 2.01 3.12
CA ALA A 339 -10.21 3.35 2.71
C ALA A 339 -10.78 3.35 1.28
N GLN A 340 -10.18 2.59 0.37
CA GLN A 340 -10.60 2.49 -1.02
C GLN A 340 -11.99 1.85 -1.14
N ALA A 341 -12.21 0.69 -0.53
CA ALA A 341 -13.51 0.01 -0.57
C ALA A 341 -14.63 0.87 0.02
N ALA A 342 -14.36 1.50 1.17
CA ALA A 342 -15.30 2.39 1.85
C ALA A 342 -15.57 3.71 1.08
N THR A 343 -14.66 4.13 0.21
CA THR A 343 -14.85 5.30 -0.65
C THR A 343 -15.63 4.92 -1.91
N GLN A 344 -15.21 3.85 -2.58
CA GLN A 344 -15.73 3.44 -3.87
C GLN A 344 -17.16 2.91 -3.81
N ILE A 345 -17.59 2.36 -2.66
CA ILE A 345 -18.95 1.83 -2.49
C ILE A 345 -20.06 2.89 -2.63
N TYR A 346 -19.76 4.18 -2.41
CA TYR A 346 -20.79 5.23 -2.40
C TYR A 346 -21.11 5.87 -3.77
N ASP A 347 -20.32 5.61 -4.81
CA ASP A 347 -20.43 6.28 -6.14
C ASP A 347 -20.52 7.82 -6.02
N GLY A 348 -19.74 8.39 -5.09
CA GLY A 348 -19.71 9.81 -4.74
C GLY A 348 -19.75 10.06 -3.22
N PRO A 349 -19.16 11.17 -2.73
CA PRO A 349 -19.06 11.42 -1.30
C PRO A 349 -20.45 11.64 -0.66
N PRO A 350 -20.82 10.88 0.39
CA PRO A 350 -22.12 11.03 1.02
C PRO A 350 -22.17 12.29 1.90
N ALA A 351 -23.27 13.05 1.81
CA ALA A 351 -23.49 14.25 2.65
C ALA A 351 -23.61 13.93 4.15
N ALA A 352 -23.94 12.69 4.49
CA ALA A 352 -23.84 12.11 5.81
C ALA A 352 -23.89 10.60 5.63
N GLU A 353 -23.31 9.85 6.56
CA GLU A 353 -23.19 8.41 6.43
C GLU A 353 -23.11 7.72 7.78
N SER A 354 -23.39 6.43 7.77
CA SER A 354 -23.20 5.57 8.91
C SER A 354 -22.86 4.17 8.46
N GLY A 355 -22.12 3.47 9.30
CA GLY A 355 -21.79 2.10 8.99
C GLY A 355 -20.98 1.45 10.08
N GLN A 356 -20.48 0.26 9.78
CA GLN A 356 -19.62 -0.49 10.67
C GLN A 356 -18.57 -1.23 9.86
N MET A 357 -17.41 -1.46 10.46
CA MET A 357 -16.38 -2.35 9.94
C MET A 357 -16.14 -3.45 10.96
N CYS A 358 -15.92 -4.67 10.47
CA CYS A 358 -15.28 -5.74 11.23
C CYS A 358 -13.96 -6.09 10.55
N LEU A 359 -12.85 -5.96 11.29
CA LEU A 359 -11.52 -6.37 10.82
C LEU A 359 -11.12 -7.67 11.50
N GLN A 360 -10.53 -8.59 10.75
CA GLN A 360 -9.95 -9.84 11.22
C GLN A 360 -8.53 -9.98 10.65
N ILE A 361 -7.56 -10.23 11.53
CA ILE A 361 -6.16 -10.45 11.17
C ILE A 361 -5.79 -11.86 11.63
N TYR A 362 -5.56 -12.74 10.65
CA TYR A 362 -5.16 -14.12 10.87
C TYR A 362 -3.64 -14.22 10.94
N VAL A 363 -3.15 -14.89 11.98
CA VAL A 363 -1.72 -15.01 12.25
C VAL A 363 -1.38 -16.46 12.52
N ARG A 364 -0.28 -16.95 11.95
CA ARG A 364 0.16 -18.35 12.04
C ARG A 364 0.31 -18.82 13.50
N GLU A 365 0.79 -17.94 14.37
CA GLU A 365 1.03 -18.20 15.80
C GLU A 365 -0.26 -18.27 16.63
N SER A 366 -1.44 -17.98 16.06
CA SER A 366 -2.71 -17.97 16.79
C SER A 366 -3.77 -18.84 16.14
N ARG A 367 -4.52 -19.59 16.96
CA ARG A 367 -5.66 -20.42 16.48
C ARG A 367 -6.91 -19.62 16.14
N SER A 368 -6.97 -18.34 16.52
CA SER A 368 -8.15 -17.49 16.31
C SER A 368 -7.70 -16.12 15.86
N PRO A 369 -8.39 -15.50 14.89
CA PRO A 369 -7.99 -14.20 14.37
C PRO A 369 -8.03 -13.16 15.49
N PHE A 370 -7.17 -12.16 15.37
CA PHE A 370 -7.32 -10.91 16.11
C PHE A 370 -8.38 -10.09 15.42
N ALA A 371 -9.39 -9.63 16.14
CA ALA A 371 -10.54 -9.00 15.50
C ALA A 371 -11.17 -7.92 16.37
N PHE A 372 -11.74 -6.93 15.71
CA PHE A 372 -12.62 -5.94 16.32
C PHE A 372 -13.72 -5.56 15.32
N CYS A 373 -14.84 -5.07 15.84
CA CYS A 373 -15.86 -4.43 15.02
C CYS A 373 -16.21 -3.08 15.63
N ASN A 374 -16.23 -2.03 14.82
CA ASN A 374 -16.53 -0.69 15.28
C ASN A 374 -17.59 -0.05 14.39
N ARG A 375 -18.34 0.90 14.96
CA ARG A 375 -19.39 1.66 14.27
C ARG A 375 -18.91 3.08 14.01
N TYR A 376 -19.14 3.55 12.80
CA TYR A 376 -18.74 4.87 12.33
C TYR A 376 -19.95 5.71 11.96
N LEU A 377 -19.83 7.02 12.17
CA LEU A 377 -20.77 8.03 11.74
C LEU A 377 -19.98 9.14 11.07
N GLY A 378 -20.41 9.54 9.87
CA GLY A 378 -19.85 10.67 9.14
C GLY A 378 -20.93 11.73 8.94
N THR A 379 -20.60 12.98 9.22
CA THR A 379 -21.50 14.11 8.96
C THR A 379 -21.28 14.75 7.59
N GLY A 380 -20.32 14.21 6.82
CA GLY A 380 -19.93 14.69 5.51
C GLY A 380 -19.08 15.96 5.63
N THR A 381 -18.15 16.12 4.70
CA THR A 381 -17.33 17.33 4.55
C THR A 381 -17.97 18.23 3.50
N ALA A 382 -18.69 19.25 3.95
CA ALA A 382 -19.34 20.17 3.02
C ALA A 382 -18.29 20.98 2.24
N GLY A 383 -18.30 20.87 0.90
CA GLY A 383 -17.54 21.74 0.01
C GLY A 383 -16.13 21.27 -0.36
N ASP A 384 -15.78 20.00 -0.13
CA ASP A 384 -14.50 19.43 -0.59
C ASP A 384 -14.59 18.74 -1.96
N GLU A 385 -15.76 18.75 -2.61
CA GLU A 385 -16.01 18.16 -3.94
C GLU A 385 -15.52 16.70 -4.11
N GLY A 386 -15.36 15.94 -3.01
CA GLY A 386 -14.82 14.58 -3.06
C GLY A 386 -13.28 14.49 -3.11
N GLU A 387 -12.57 15.57 -2.76
CA GLU A 387 -11.11 15.58 -2.62
C GLU A 387 -10.61 14.75 -1.41
N SER A 388 -11.48 14.50 -0.43
CA SER A 388 -11.18 13.68 0.74
C SER A 388 -12.02 12.41 0.77
N PRO A 389 -11.48 11.29 1.29
CA PRO A 389 -12.26 10.08 1.52
C PRO A 389 -13.43 10.38 2.48
N PRO A 390 -14.56 9.66 2.37
CA PRO A 390 -15.63 9.71 3.35
C PRO A 390 -15.11 9.53 4.79
N GLU A 391 -15.78 10.11 5.77
CA GLU A 391 -15.37 10.01 7.17
C GLU A 391 -15.35 8.56 7.66
N LEU A 392 -16.28 7.72 7.19
CA LEU A 392 -16.28 6.29 7.45
C LEU A 392 -15.00 5.63 6.92
N ALA A 393 -14.61 5.93 5.68
CA ALA A 393 -13.39 5.40 5.06
C ALA A 393 -12.15 5.81 5.87
N SER A 394 -12.07 7.08 6.25
CA SER A 394 -10.96 7.62 7.05
C SER A 394 -10.88 7.00 8.45
N ALA A 395 -12.02 6.84 9.13
CA ALA A 395 -12.06 6.25 10.47
C ALA A 395 -11.78 4.75 10.47
N ALA A 396 -12.39 4.00 9.55
CA ALA A 396 -12.19 2.56 9.40
C ALA A 396 -10.73 2.24 9.07
N SER A 397 -10.14 3.00 8.13
CA SER A 397 -8.72 2.90 7.79
C SER A 397 -7.82 3.25 8.99
N GLY A 398 -8.14 4.32 9.73
CA GLY A 398 -7.39 4.69 10.94
C GLY A 398 -7.44 3.63 12.06
N ASP A 399 -8.56 2.96 12.23
CA ASP A 399 -8.68 1.83 13.17
C ASP A 399 -7.85 0.61 12.69
N ALA A 400 -7.84 0.33 11.38
CA ALA A 400 -6.98 -0.72 10.80
C ALA A 400 -5.50 -0.41 11.02
N THR A 401 -5.08 0.83 10.73
CA THR A 401 -3.72 1.32 11.04
C THR A 401 -3.39 1.18 12.52
N THR A 402 -4.33 1.50 13.42
CA THR A 402 -4.12 1.35 14.87
C THR A 402 -3.91 -0.12 15.25
N ALA A 403 -4.64 -1.04 14.62
CA ALA A 403 -4.47 -2.47 14.83
C ALA A 403 -3.08 -2.95 14.43
N PHE A 404 -2.59 -2.57 13.24
CA PHE A 404 -1.23 -2.90 12.81
C PHE A 404 -0.16 -2.21 13.66
N GLY A 405 -0.40 -0.99 14.13
CA GLY A 405 0.48 -0.33 15.12
C GLY A 405 0.62 -1.09 16.45
N TYR A 406 -0.34 -1.96 16.81
CA TYR A 406 -0.15 -2.89 17.93
C TYR A 406 0.71 -4.11 17.56
N PHE A 407 0.66 -4.59 16.32
CA PHE A 407 1.57 -5.64 15.84
C PHE A 407 3.03 -5.16 15.87
N GLU A 408 3.30 -3.93 15.45
CA GLU A 408 4.64 -3.33 15.50
C GLU A 408 5.20 -3.19 16.93
N ARG A 409 4.34 -3.23 17.95
CA ARG A 409 4.76 -3.17 19.36
C ARG A 409 5.07 -4.54 19.95
N VAL A 410 4.86 -5.62 19.21
CA VAL A 410 5.14 -6.99 19.68
C VAL A 410 6.63 -7.22 19.78
N ASN A 411 7.10 -7.72 20.92
CA ASN A 411 8.53 -7.96 21.16
C ASN A 411 8.88 -9.38 21.61
N PHE A 412 7.92 -10.31 21.60
CA PHE A 412 8.13 -11.69 22.06
C PHE A 412 8.30 -12.71 20.92
N ALA A 413 7.88 -12.35 19.70
CA ALA A 413 8.00 -13.18 18.49
C ALA A 413 7.80 -12.31 17.24
N ALA A 414 8.34 -12.75 16.10
CA ALA A 414 7.87 -12.29 14.78
C ALA A 414 6.52 -12.97 14.50
N LEU A 415 5.47 -12.18 14.27
CA LEU A 415 4.13 -12.69 14.01
C LEU A 415 3.88 -12.73 12.51
N HIS A 416 3.53 -13.89 11.97
CA HIS A 416 3.29 -14.07 10.54
C HIS A 416 1.82 -13.84 10.24
N VAL A 417 1.49 -12.66 9.73
CA VAL A 417 0.16 -12.39 9.19
C VAL A 417 -0.05 -13.28 7.97
N THR A 418 -1.14 -14.03 7.95
CA THR A 418 -1.45 -15.00 6.91
C THR A 418 -2.64 -14.60 6.06
N HIS A 419 -3.51 -13.73 6.58
CA HIS A 419 -4.70 -13.23 5.91
C HIS A 419 -5.26 -12.04 6.67
N VAL A 420 -5.69 -11.00 5.96
CA VAL A 420 -6.44 -9.86 6.49
C VAL A 420 -7.81 -9.83 5.82
N VAL A 421 -8.88 -9.79 6.62
CA VAL A 421 -10.25 -9.71 6.13
C VAL A 421 -10.95 -8.52 6.77
N ALA A 422 -11.52 -7.62 5.96
CA ALA A 422 -12.35 -6.53 6.44
C ALA A 422 -13.74 -6.56 5.78
N GLU A 423 -14.77 -6.49 6.61
CA GLU A 423 -16.17 -6.43 6.19
C GLU A 423 -16.74 -5.07 6.58
N ILE A 424 -17.20 -4.30 5.60
CA ILE A 424 -17.72 -2.94 5.76
C ILE A 424 -19.18 -2.92 5.36
N TRP A 425 -20.05 -2.41 6.23
CA TRP A 425 -21.46 -2.15 5.89
C TRP A 425 -21.73 -0.67 6.01
N ALA A 426 -21.97 -0.03 4.88
CA ALA A 426 -22.08 1.41 4.72
C ALA A 426 -23.50 1.79 4.28
N ARG A 427 -23.95 2.98 4.68
CA ARG A 427 -25.21 3.57 4.23
C ARG A 427 -25.20 5.07 4.32
N ARG A 428 -25.98 5.71 3.46
CA ARG A 428 -26.19 7.15 3.44
C ARG A 428 -27.11 7.56 4.60
N GLY A 429 -26.82 8.71 5.18
CA GLY A 429 -27.50 9.26 6.34
C GLY A 429 -27.02 8.73 7.69
N LEU A 430 -27.37 9.46 8.76
CA LEU A 430 -26.95 9.12 10.12
C LEU A 430 -27.92 8.11 10.76
N ALA A 431 -27.39 6.91 11.03
CA ALA A 431 -27.95 5.86 11.89
C ALA A 431 -28.09 6.26 13.37
N MET A 432 -28.64 7.42 13.71
CA MET A 432 -28.54 7.95 15.07
C MET A 432 -29.88 8.36 15.65
N ALA A 433 -30.02 8.21 16.97
CA ALA A 433 -31.13 8.71 17.75
C ALA A 433 -30.66 9.32 19.06
N SER A 434 -31.38 10.33 19.57
CA SER A 434 -31.12 10.92 20.88
C SER A 434 -32.21 10.52 21.88
N ILE A 435 -31.81 10.29 23.14
CA ILE A 435 -32.76 10.04 24.23
C ILE A 435 -33.51 11.33 24.55
N VAL A 436 -34.84 11.29 24.47
CA VAL A 436 -35.73 12.41 24.85
C VAL A 436 -36.52 12.13 26.14
N GLY A 437 -36.59 10.87 26.57
CA GLY A 437 -37.19 10.52 27.87
C GLY A 437 -37.18 9.02 28.15
N ALA A 438 -37.47 8.65 29.39
CA ALA A 438 -37.63 7.27 29.81
C ALA A 438 -38.84 7.11 30.73
N HIS A 439 -39.51 5.96 30.62
CA HIS A 439 -40.68 5.61 31.42
C HIS A 439 -40.48 4.22 32.03
N ALA A 440 -40.73 4.11 33.33
CA ALA A 440 -40.72 2.86 34.09
C ALA A 440 -41.76 2.96 35.22
N PRO A 441 -42.19 1.84 35.83
CA PRO A 441 -43.01 1.87 37.03
C PRO A 441 -42.33 2.69 38.13
N SER A 442 -43.04 3.61 38.77
CA SER A 442 -42.48 4.49 39.82
C SER A 442 -42.19 3.76 41.13
N ARG A 443 -42.90 2.67 41.41
CA ARG A 443 -42.69 1.78 42.57
C ARG A 443 -42.21 0.42 42.10
N VAL A 444 -41.08 -0.04 42.64
CA VAL A 444 -40.39 -1.26 42.21
C VAL A 444 -39.90 -2.05 43.41
N LYS A 445 -39.76 -3.37 43.28
CA LYS A 445 -39.22 -4.22 44.35
C LYS A 445 -37.72 -4.43 44.18
N ALA A 446 -36.98 -4.42 45.29
CA ALA A 446 -35.57 -4.76 45.30
C ALA A 446 -35.32 -6.16 44.67
N GLY A 447 -34.23 -6.30 43.92
CA GLY A 447 -33.84 -7.56 43.28
C GLY A 447 -34.63 -7.97 42.03
N ARG A 448 -35.73 -7.28 41.68
CA ARG A 448 -36.54 -7.58 40.48
C ARG A 448 -36.05 -6.82 39.24
N ALA A 449 -36.31 -7.41 38.07
CA ALA A 449 -36.11 -6.74 36.80
C ALA A 449 -37.38 -5.96 36.41
N ILE A 450 -37.20 -4.71 35.96
CA ILE A 450 -38.28 -3.83 35.51
C ILE A 450 -38.15 -3.55 34.01
N LYS A 451 -39.27 -3.36 33.33
CA LYS A 451 -39.29 -2.94 31.93
C LYS A 451 -39.16 -1.42 31.87
N VAL A 452 -38.07 -0.94 31.26
CA VAL A 452 -37.86 0.47 30.95
C VAL A 452 -38.25 0.71 29.48
N ARG A 453 -39.04 1.75 29.23
CA ARG A 453 -39.38 2.26 27.89
C ARG A 453 -38.65 3.57 27.64
N LEU A 454 -37.68 3.57 26.73
CA LEU A 454 -37.00 4.78 26.28
C LEU A 454 -37.73 5.38 25.08
N VAL A 455 -37.97 6.68 25.13
CA VAL A 455 -38.44 7.48 24.01
C VAL A 455 -37.22 8.14 23.37
N LEU A 456 -37.03 7.87 22.09
CA LEU A 456 -35.92 8.34 21.28
C LEU A 456 -36.44 9.29 20.20
N ARG A 457 -35.63 10.27 19.79
CA ARG A 457 -35.83 11.09 18.59
C ARG A 457 -34.80 10.67 17.56
N LEU A 458 -35.25 10.11 16.43
CA LEU A 458 -34.35 9.79 15.32
C LEU A 458 -33.77 11.08 14.74
N TYR A 459 -32.51 11.05 14.30
CA TYR A 459 -31.88 12.19 13.62
C TYR A 459 -32.71 12.57 12.39
N ARG A 460 -33.16 13.83 12.33
CA ARG A 460 -34.10 14.35 11.32
C ARG A 460 -35.34 13.47 11.08
N GLY A 461 -35.82 12.76 12.11
CA GLY A 461 -36.91 11.77 11.97
C GLY A 461 -37.94 11.76 13.10
N ALA A 462 -38.81 10.73 13.06
CA ALA A 462 -39.89 10.55 14.03
C ALA A 462 -39.39 10.11 15.41
N ARG A 463 -40.30 10.12 16.41
CA ARG A 463 -40.01 9.51 17.71
C ARG A 463 -40.14 7.99 17.61
N ARG A 464 -39.22 7.26 18.24
CA ARG A 464 -39.23 5.79 18.33
C ARG A 464 -39.16 5.38 19.79
N THR A 465 -39.84 4.29 20.18
CA THR A 465 -39.74 3.74 21.54
C THR A 465 -38.99 2.42 21.51
N VAL A 466 -37.97 2.30 22.35
CA VAL A 466 -37.27 1.03 22.59
C VAL A 466 -37.47 0.61 24.03
N SER A 467 -37.40 -0.70 24.31
CA SER A 467 -37.59 -1.24 25.65
C SER A 467 -36.48 -2.20 26.02
N PHE A 468 -36.06 -2.17 27.29
CA PHE A 468 -35.12 -3.15 27.84
C PHE A 468 -35.48 -3.48 29.29
N ARG A 469 -34.85 -4.52 29.83
CA ARG A 469 -35.03 -4.93 31.23
C ARG A 469 -33.88 -4.39 32.08
N LEU A 470 -34.20 -3.70 33.16
CA LEU A 470 -33.24 -3.19 34.14
C LEU A 470 -33.40 -3.96 35.46
N ARG A 471 -32.32 -4.57 35.95
CA ARG A 471 -32.34 -5.25 37.26
C ARG A 471 -32.05 -4.27 38.39
N ILE A 472 -32.99 -4.17 39.34
CA ILE A 472 -32.82 -3.35 40.54
C ILE A 472 -31.95 -4.11 41.55
N PRO A 473 -30.93 -3.47 42.16
CA PRO A 473 -30.11 -4.13 43.17
C PRO A 473 -30.94 -4.65 44.33
N ALA A 474 -30.56 -5.80 44.88
CA ALA A 474 -31.28 -6.43 46.00
C ALA A 474 -31.17 -5.63 47.30
N TRP A 475 -30.12 -4.82 47.44
CA TRP A 475 -29.87 -3.97 48.61
C TRP A 475 -30.54 -2.59 48.52
N ALA A 476 -31.07 -2.21 47.36
CA ALA A 476 -31.63 -0.88 47.16
C ALA A 476 -32.94 -0.71 47.96
N SER A 477 -33.14 0.45 48.59
CA SER A 477 -34.38 0.80 49.29
C SER A 477 -34.61 2.31 49.24
N GLY A 478 -35.88 2.74 49.22
CA GLY A 478 -36.24 4.15 49.14
C GLY A 478 -36.02 4.78 47.77
N PRO A 479 -35.87 6.11 47.68
CA PRO A 479 -35.64 6.82 46.42
C PRO A 479 -34.36 6.38 45.72
N LEU A 480 -34.47 6.01 44.44
CA LEU A 480 -33.36 5.58 43.59
C LEU A 480 -33.43 6.31 42.24
N ALA A 481 -32.40 7.09 41.93
CA ALA A 481 -32.28 7.77 40.64
C ALA A 481 -31.34 6.97 39.73
N VAL A 482 -31.91 6.28 38.73
CA VAL A 482 -31.11 5.55 37.75
C VAL A 482 -30.84 6.45 36.55
N THR A 483 -29.57 6.71 36.25
CA THR A 483 -29.21 7.42 35.01
C THR A 483 -29.12 6.41 33.87
N ILE A 484 -29.76 6.71 32.74
CA ILE A 484 -29.53 6.01 31.48
C ILE A 484 -28.84 6.97 30.52
N HIS A 485 -27.74 6.54 29.91
CA HIS A 485 -27.04 7.33 28.92
C HIS A 485 -26.48 6.45 27.82
N GLY A 486 -26.43 7.00 26.61
CA GLY A 486 -25.68 6.44 25.51
C GLY A 486 -24.23 6.93 25.50
N PRO A 487 -23.42 6.42 24.56
CA PRO A 487 -22.12 7.00 24.28
C PRO A 487 -22.25 8.45 23.81
N ALA A 488 -21.15 9.19 23.91
CA ALA A 488 -21.03 10.44 23.16
C ALA A 488 -21.11 10.15 21.65
N ALA A 489 -21.58 11.12 20.86
CA ALA A 489 -21.40 11.00 19.42
C ALA A 489 -19.89 10.96 19.13
N PRO A 490 -19.41 10.05 18.27
CA PRO A 490 -18.01 10.02 17.88
C PRO A 490 -17.63 11.38 17.26
N PRO A 491 -16.41 11.90 17.53
CA PRO A 491 -15.93 13.08 16.84
C PRO A 491 -15.81 12.78 15.33
N PRO A 492 -15.92 13.81 14.47
CA PRO A 492 -15.71 13.63 13.04
C PRO A 492 -14.31 13.09 12.77
N ALA A 493 -14.22 12.17 11.80
CA ALA A 493 -12.95 11.53 11.46
C ALA A 493 -12.02 12.51 10.74
N SER A 494 -10.71 12.43 11.01
CA SER A 494 -9.70 13.26 10.35
C SER A 494 -8.79 12.41 9.48
N THR A 495 -8.56 12.84 8.24
CA THR A 495 -7.60 12.24 7.29
C THR A 495 -6.14 12.41 7.71
N ASN A 496 -5.86 13.29 8.68
CA ASN A 496 -4.50 13.54 9.15
C ASN A 496 -3.85 12.29 9.75
N ASN A 497 -4.62 11.48 10.50
CA ASN A 497 -4.10 10.29 11.17
C ASN A 497 -3.63 9.22 10.17
N LEU A 498 -4.41 8.98 9.12
CA LEU A 498 -4.05 8.03 8.05
C LEU A 498 -2.78 8.49 7.33
N SER A 499 -2.74 9.77 6.93
CA SER A 499 -1.56 10.32 6.25
C SER A 499 -0.30 10.27 7.11
N SER A 500 -0.39 10.51 8.43
CA SER A 500 0.78 10.44 9.32
C SER A 500 1.31 9.02 9.48
N SER A 501 0.44 8.02 9.55
CA SER A 501 0.88 6.62 9.70
C SER A 501 1.52 6.09 8.43
N ILE A 502 0.94 6.38 7.27
CA ILE A 502 1.55 6.07 5.97
C ILE A 502 2.90 6.78 5.83
N THR A 503 3.04 8.03 6.31
CA THR A 503 4.33 8.75 6.27
C THR A 503 5.42 7.98 7.02
N VAL A 504 5.09 7.39 8.18
CA VAL A 504 6.03 6.60 8.97
C VAL A 504 6.48 5.36 8.20
N SER A 505 5.54 4.58 7.66
CA SER A 505 5.87 3.36 6.89
C SER A 505 6.68 3.67 5.62
N LEU A 506 6.36 4.76 4.91
CA LEU A 506 7.08 5.19 3.70
C LEU A 506 8.48 5.77 3.96
N SER A 507 8.73 6.30 5.16
CA SER A 507 10.02 6.88 5.55
C SER A 507 11.10 5.84 5.93
N GLY A 508 10.84 4.54 5.77
CA GLY A 508 11.81 3.48 6.01
C GLY A 508 12.20 3.31 7.49
N GLY A 509 11.22 3.37 8.39
CA GLY A 509 11.40 2.99 9.81
C GLY A 509 12.37 3.86 10.63
N SER A 510 12.91 4.94 10.06
CA SER A 510 13.83 5.84 10.74
C SER A 510 13.16 7.15 11.15
N ALA A 511 11.96 7.05 11.73
CA ALA A 511 11.59 8.05 12.73
C ALA A 511 12.62 7.92 13.87
N PRO A 512 13.24 9.01 14.36
CA PRO A 512 14.05 8.93 15.55
C PRO A 512 13.16 8.32 16.63
N MET A 513 13.58 7.20 17.23
CA MET A 513 13.08 6.83 18.55
C MET A 513 13.44 8.01 19.46
N GLY A 514 12.56 9.01 19.50
CA GLY A 514 12.66 10.12 20.42
C GLY A 514 12.82 9.51 21.79
N SER A 515 13.76 10.03 22.57
CA SER A 515 14.06 9.65 23.94
C SER A 515 12.92 10.02 24.90
N GLY A 516 11.72 9.52 24.61
CA GLY A 516 10.50 9.62 25.39
C GLY A 516 9.88 8.25 25.47
N SER A 517 9.32 7.91 26.63
CA SER A 517 8.61 6.65 26.88
C SER A 517 7.50 6.45 25.86
N GLY A 518 7.79 5.75 24.76
CA GLY A 518 6.79 5.27 23.83
C GLY A 518 5.78 4.37 24.56
N PRO A 519 4.59 4.15 23.96
CA PRO A 519 3.63 3.21 24.52
C PRO A 519 4.31 1.85 24.75
N PRO A 520 3.99 1.15 25.87
CA PRO A 520 4.73 -0.04 26.29
C PRO A 520 4.71 -1.14 25.21
N ALA A 521 5.76 -1.94 25.12
CA ALA A 521 5.76 -3.10 24.22
C ALA A 521 4.65 -4.10 24.60
N ILE A 522 4.11 -4.82 23.61
CA ILE A 522 3.13 -5.88 23.82
C ILE A 522 3.88 -7.20 23.99
N SER A 523 3.66 -7.85 25.13
CA SER A 523 4.48 -8.95 25.63
C SER A 523 3.86 -10.34 25.45
N SER A 524 2.60 -10.43 24.99
CA SER A 524 1.93 -11.71 24.78
C SER A 524 0.76 -11.65 23.80
N LEU A 525 0.36 -12.78 23.21
CA LEU A 525 -0.82 -12.87 22.33
C LEU A 525 -2.14 -12.45 23.04
N PRO A 526 -2.40 -12.81 24.32
CA PRO A 526 -3.58 -12.31 25.02
C PRO A 526 -3.58 -10.79 25.21
N GLU A 527 -2.43 -10.18 25.46
CA GLU A 527 -2.29 -8.72 25.57
C GLU A 527 -2.55 -8.05 24.22
N LEU A 528 -1.98 -8.58 23.14
CA LEU A 528 -2.25 -8.11 21.77
C LEU A 528 -3.75 -8.19 21.43
N ARG A 529 -4.39 -9.31 21.80
CA ARG A 529 -5.82 -9.51 21.61
C ARG A 529 -6.66 -8.50 22.38
N ALA A 530 -6.28 -8.21 23.62
CA ALA A 530 -6.95 -7.18 24.42
C ALA A 530 -6.75 -5.78 23.83
N ALA A 531 -5.55 -5.46 23.34
CA ALA A 531 -5.25 -4.18 22.69
C ALA A 531 -6.08 -3.99 21.41
N ILE A 532 -6.10 -4.98 20.51
CA ILE A 532 -6.90 -4.93 19.28
C ILE A 532 -8.40 -4.87 19.61
N ALA A 533 -8.88 -5.66 20.57
CA ALA A 533 -10.28 -5.60 21.00
C ALA A 533 -10.66 -4.25 21.63
N SER A 534 -9.69 -3.49 22.16
CA SER A 534 -9.93 -2.17 22.76
C SER A 534 -10.16 -1.05 21.73
N ILE A 535 -9.84 -1.28 20.46
CA ILE A 535 -10.15 -0.35 19.35
C ILE A 535 -11.66 -0.17 19.24
N ALA A 536 -12.41 -1.27 19.39
CA ALA A 536 -13.87 -1.22 19.37
C ALA A 536 -14.40 -0.43 20.57
N THR A 537 -15.12 0.66 20.28
CA THR A 537 -15.83 1.42 21.30
C THR A 537 -17.20 0.81 21.54
N TYR A 538 -17.58 0.63 22.82
CA TYR A 538 -18.94 0.17 23.11
C TYR A 538 -19.96 1.27 22.78
N ASP A 539 -20.83 0.95 21.82
CA ASP A 539 -21.81 1.87 21.19
C ASP A 539 -23.24 1.73 21.75
N GLY A 540 -23.41 0.97 22.84
CA GLY A 540 -24.70 0.73 23.48
C GLY A 540 -25.01 1.66 24.66
N LEU A 541 -26.22 1.51 25.20
CA LEU A 541 -26.68 2.23 26.38
C LEU A 541 -26.13 1.63 27.68
N TYR A 542 -25.80 2.52 28.61
CA TYR A 542 -25.46 2.23 29.99
C TYR A 542 -26.57 2.70 30.94
N ALA A 543 -26.84 1.89 31.95
CA ALA A 543 -27.53 2.32 33.15
C ALA A 543 -26.53 2.47 34.30
N ASN A 544 -26.50 3.64 34.91
CA ASN A 544 -25.81 3.88 36.16
C ASN A 544 -26.84 3.82 37.28
N VAL A 545 -26.78 2.74 38.06
CA VAL A 545 -27.46 2.66 39.35
C VAL A 545 -26.44 3.10 40.41
N PRO A 546 -26.77 4.05 41.29
CA PRO A 546 -25.89 4.48 42.36
C PRO A 546 -25.27 3.27 43.08
N GLY A 547 -23.96 3.28 43.33
CA GLY A 547 -23.26 2.19 44.00
C GLY A 547 -22.96 0.94 43.16
N THR A 548 -23.36 0.85 41.88
CA THR A 548 -23.03 -0.29 41.00
C THR A 548 -22.21 0.04 39.76
N GLY A 549 -21.92 1.32 39.52
CA GLY A 549 -21.26 1.79 38.30
C GLY A 549 -22.13 1.69 37.05
N ASN A 550 -21.53 1.95 35.88
CA ASN A 550 -22.17 1.84 34.58
C ASN A 550 -22.34 0.36 34.19
N ARG A 551 -23.56 -0.03 33.82
CA ARG A 551 -23.87 -1.38 33.33
C ARG A 551 -24.48 -1.32 31.94
N PRO A 552 -23.98 -2.11 30.97
CA PRO A 552 -24.61 -2.29 29.67
C PRO A 552 -26.07 -2.75 29.83
N VAL A 553 -27.02 -2.10 29.15
CA VAL A 553 -28.46 -2.44 29.26
C VAL A 553 -29.16 -2.67 27.93
N LEU A 554 -28.71 -2.04 26.86
CA LEU A 554 -29.28 -2.20 25.53
C LEU A 554 -28.22 -1.80 24.49
N ARG A 555 -28.07 -2.59 23.43
CA ARG A 555 -27.34 -2.22 22.22
C ARG A 555 -28.29 -2.39 21.04
N ASP A 556 -28.52 -1.32 20.28
CA ASP A 556 -29.34 -1.40 19.07
C ASP A 556 -28.40 -1.64 17.86
N PRO A 557 -28.60 -2.73 17.09
CA PRO A 557 -27.74 -3.03 15.93
C PRO A 557 -27.94 -2.06 14.77
N SER A 558 -29.08 -1.35 14.73
CA SER A 558 -29.48 -0.46 13.63
C SER A 558 -29.26 1.03 13.92
N LEU A 559 -29.05 1.42 15.19
CA LEU A 559 -28.98 2.82 15.62
C LEU A 559 -27.93 3.04 16.73
N LEU A 560 -27.12 4.08 16.59
CA LEU A 560 -26.39 4.68 17.70
C LEU A 560 -27.36 5.54 18.52
N ILE A 561 -27.53 5.21 19.79
CA ILE A 561 -28.43 5.96 20.69
C ILE A 561 -27.59 6.81 21.62
N THR A 562 -27.67 8.13 21.51
CA THR A 562 -26.89 9.09 22.29
C THR A 562 -27.75 9.87 23.29
N GLY A 563 -27.11 10.65 24.17
CA GLY A 563 -27.78 11.48 25.16
C GLY A 563 -28.00 10.79 26.50
N ARG A 564 -28.73 11.45 27.40
CA ARG A 564 -28.90 11.03 28.80
C ARG A 564 -30.30 11.34 29.33
N THR A 565 -30.80 10.49 30.22
CA THR A 565 -32.01 10.72 30.99
C THR A 565 -31.89 10.10 32.39
N THR A 566 -32.73 10.54 33.32
CA THR A 566 -32.77 10.03 34.70
C THR A 566 -34.15 9.46 34.99
N LEU A 567 -34.18 8.23 35.48
CA LEU A 567 -35.38 7.54 35.94
C LEU A 567 -35.47 7.62 37.47
N PRO A 568 -36.42 8.41 38.01
CA PRO A 568 -36.73 8.36 39.43
C PRO A 568 -37.56 7.12 39.73
N LEU A 569 -37.07 6.27 40.64
CA LEU A 569 -37.74 5.07 41.13
C LEU A 569 -37.86 5.14 42.65
N PHE A 570 -38.87 4.50 43.21
CA PHE A 570 -38.99 4.24 44.64
C PHE A 570 -38.94 2.73 44.88
N VAL A 571 -37.89 2.27 45.58
CA VAL A 571 -37.67 0.85 45.84
C VAL A 571 -38.32 0.45 47.14
N GLU A 572 -39.34 -0.38 47.04
CA GLU A 572 -40.04 -0.98 48.17
C GLU A 572 -39.19 -2.11 48.77
N LYS A 573 -39.10 -2.15 50.10
CA LYS A 573 -38.51 -3.30 50.80
C LYS A 573 -39.33 -4.56 50.44
N PRO A 574 -38.67 -5.73 50.30
CA PRO A 574 -39.30 -6.96 49.85
C PRO A 574 -40.58 -7.33 50.60
#